data_AF-A0A7C0V8L8-F1
#
_entry.id   AF-A0A7C0V8L8-F1
#
_cell.length_a   1.000
_cell.length_b   1.000
_cell.length_c   1.000
_cell.angle_alpha   90.00
_cell.angle_beta   90.00
_cell.angle_gamma   90.00
#
_symmetry.space_group_name_H-M   'P 1'
#
loop_
_entity.id
_entity.type
_entity.pdbx_description
1 polymer ?
#
loop_
_entity_poly.entity_id
_entity_poly.type
_entity_poly.pdbx_seq_one_letter_code
_entity_poly.pdbx_strand_id
1 'polypeptide(L)'
;MRMNRPLDDADKARFNELNADNLSFLTDRYNRVNRWVIADMIRRSAYHYPDKAALIFGDRTYTYTALEAECNRTAHALRDLGVRKYDRVAILAHNTAHHVLTWLG
;
A
#
# COMPACT_ATOMS: atom_id res chain seq x y z
N MET A 1 -0.40 9.15 -11.01
CA MET A 1 0.85 9.90 -10.77
C MET A 1 1.86 8.94 -10.15
N ARG A 2 3.05 8.79 -10.74
CA ARG A 2 4.04 7.72 -10.46
C ARG A 2 4.86 8.03 -9.20
N MET A 3 4.31 7.78 -8.00
CA MET A 3 4.97 8.02 -6.70
C MET A 3 5.74 6.80 -6.14
N ASN A 4 5.91 5.72 -6.90
CA ASN A 4 6.56 4.47 -6.46
C ASN A 4 8.09 4.42 -6.74
N ARG A 5 8.77 5.57 -6.83
CA ARG A 5 10.21 5.62 -7.12
C ARG A 5 11.00 6.38 -6.03
N PRO A 6 12.30 6.08 -5.87
CA PRO A 6 13.24 6.92 -5.11
C PRO A 6 13.13 8.41 -5.49
N LEU A 7 13.37 9.31 -4.51
CA LEU A 7 13.47 10.75 -4.76
C LEU A 7 14.50 10.98 -5.86
N ASP A 8 14.07 11.52 -7.01
CA ASP A 8 15.03 12.12 -7.93
C ASP A 8 15.43 13.52 -7.44
N ASP A 9 16.37 14.14 -8.13
CA ASP A 9 16.90 15.43 -7.70
C ASP A 9 15.84 16.55 -7.82
N ALA A 10 14.87 16.40 -8.72
CA ALA A 10 13.71 17.28 -8.81
C ALA A 10 12.77 17.14 -7.59
N ASP A 11 12.55 15.92 -7.12
CA ASP A 11 11.74 15.66 -5.93
C ASP A 11 12.46 16.13 -4.65
N LYS A 12 13.81 16.10 -4.62
CA LYS A 12 14.61 16.66 -3.51
C LYS A 12 14.55 18.18 -3.46
N ALA A 13 14.45 18.86 -4.62
CA ALA A 13 14.32 20.32 -4.65
C ALA A 13 13.06 20.82 -3.94
N ARG A 14 12.00 19.99 -3.84
CA ARG A 14 10.76 20.30 -3.12
C ARG A 14 10.94 20.50 -1.61
N PHE A 15 12.08 20.09 -1.03
CA PHE A 15 12.40 20.37 0.38
C PHE A 15 12.87 21.81 0.62
N ASN A 16 13.29 22.53 -0.43
CA ASN A 16 13.89 23.86 -0.30
C ASN A 16 12.85 24.99 -0.25
N GLU A 17 11.61 24.73 -0.69
CA GLU A 17 10.55 25.72 -0.75
C GLU A 17 9.31 25.24 0.01
N LEU A 18 8.92 26.01 1.05
CA LEU A 18 7.70 25.79 1.82
C LEU A 18 6.49 26.40 1.10
N ASN A 19 5.85 25.60 0.26
CA ASN A 19 4.55 25.92 -0.35
C ASN A 19 3.55 24.77 -0.11
N ALA A 20 2.25 25.03 -0.32
CA ALA A 20 1.19 24.06 -0.02
C ALA A 20 1.34 22.74 -0.81
N ASP A 21 1.75 22.82 -2.07
CA ASP A 21 1.93 21.66 -2.95
C ASP A 21 3.11 20.79 -2.51
N ASN A 22 4.23 21.41 -2.13
CA ASN A 22 5.41 20.74 -1.61
C ASN A 22 5.12 20.13 -0.24
N LEU A 23 4.42 20.84 0.63
CA LEU A 23 4.02 20.31 1.94
C LEU A 23 3.13 19.07 1.76
N SER A 24 2.10 19.14 0.90
CA SER A 24 1.25 17.98 0.59
C SER A 24 2.05 16.80 0.06
N PHE A 25 2.96 17.04 -0.90
CA PHE A 25 3.83 16.00 -1.47
C PHE A 25 4.71 15.33 -0.40
N LEU A 26 5.35 16.13 0.46
CA LEU A 26 6.23 15.64 1.51
C LEU A 26 5.46 14.92 2.62
N THR A 27 4.30 15.42 3.03
CA THR A 27 3.43 14.77 4.01
C THR A 27 2.88 13.44 3.49
N ASP A 28 2.40 13.39 2.25
CA ASP A 28 1.90 12.15 1.63
C ASP A 28 3.00 11.09 1.51
N ARG A 29 4.21 11.52 1.16
CA ARG A 29 5.38 10.63 1.10
C ARG A 29 5.78 10.16 2.50
N TYR A 30 5.88 11.08 3.46
CA TYR A 30 6.26 10.77 4.85
C TYR A 30 5.25 9.81 5.48
N ASN A 31 3.96 10.01 5.25
CA ASN A 31 2.92 9.10 5.71
C ASN A 31 3.11 7.68 5.14
N ARG A 32 3.45 7.51 3.85
CA ARG A 32 3.71 6.17 3.29
C ARG A 32 4.93 5.49 3.92
N VAL A 33 5.97 6.26 4.24
CA VAL A 33 7.23 5.71 4.80
C VAL A 33 7.18 5.54 6.32
N ASN A 34 6.37 6.32 7.05
CA ASN A 34 6.39 6.36 8.52
C ASN A 34 5.08 5.98 9.21
N ARG A 35 3.97 5.76 8.48
CA ARG A 35 2.72 5.29 9.09
C ARG A 35 2.75 3.79 9.43
N TRP A 36 2.67 3.45 10.72
CA TRP A 36 2.76 2.08 11.23
C TRP A 36 1.39 1.41 11.31
N VAL A 37 0.75 1.18 10.16
CA VAL A 37 -0.41 0.28 10.07
C VAL A 37 0.00 -0.98 9.33
N ILE A 38 -0.58 -2.12 9.69
CA ILE A 38 -0.26 -3.43 9.10
C ILE A 38 -0.36 -3.39 7.57
N ALA A 39 -1.42 -2.78 7.01
CA ALA A 39 -1.58 -2.64 5.55
C ALA A 39 -0.47 -1.79 4.88
N ASP A 40 0.04 -0.76 5.56
CA ASP A 40 1.10 0.10 5.02
C ASP A 40 2.47 -0.61 4.97
N MET A 41 2.66 -1.69 5.73
CA MET A 41 3.89 -2.49 5.67
C MET A 41 4.12 -3.07 4.27
N ILE A 42 3.06 -3.55 3.60
CA ILE A 42 3.18 -4.05 2.22
C ILE A 42 3.50 -2.92 1.27
N ARG A 43 2.87 -1.75 1.42
CA ARG A 43 3.13 -0.60 0.56
C ARG A 43 4.59 -0.14 0.65
N ARG A 44 5.18 -0.15 1.85
CA ARG A 44 6.62 0.11 2.04
C ARG A 44 7.48 -0.96 1.40
N SER A 45 7.15 -2.24 1.61
CA SER A 45 7.92 -3.34 1.02
C SER A 45 7.83 -3.38 -0.50
N ALA A 46 6.69 -3.04 -1.09
CA ALA A 46 6.51 -2.90 -2.54
C ALA A 46 7.33 -1.73 -3.10
N TYR A 47 7.51 -0.67 -2.33
CA TYR A 47 8.38 0.44 -2.71
C TYR A 47 9.87 0.06 -2.69
N HIS A 48 10.33 -0.67 -1.67
CA HIS A 48 11.76 -1.04 -1.54
C HIS A 48 12.16 -2.28 -2.33
N TYR A 49 11.26 -3.26 -2.45
CA TYR A 49 11.53 -4.60 -3.00
C TYR A 49 10.41 -5.06 -3.94
N PRO A 50 10.11 -4.31 -5.02
CA PRO A 50 8.92 -4.49 -5.85
C PRO A 50 8.76 -5.90 -6.42
N ASP A 51 9.87 -6.51 -6.83
CA ASP A 51 9.91 -7.80 -7.53
C ASP A 51 10.18 -8.99 -6.60
N LYS A 52 10.44 -8.74 -5.31
CA LYS A 52 10.70 -9.81 -4.34
C LYS A 52 9.40 -10.55 -4.02
N ALA A 53 9.47 -11.87 -3.94
CA ALA A 53 8.35 -12.70 -3.53
C ALA A 53 7.85 -12.31 -2.12
N ALA A 54 6.55 -12.05 -2.00
CA ALA A 54 5.88 -11.58 -0.80
C ALA A 54 4.90 -12.61 -0.22
N LEU A 55 4.18 -13.33 -1.09
CA LEU A 55 3.25 -14.38 -0.70
C LEU A 55 3.36 -15.55 -1.68
N ILE A 56 3.54 -16.75 -1.15
CA ILE A 56 3.58 -18.00 -1.92
C ILE A 56 2.43 -18.87 -1.43
N PHE A 57 1.53 -19.26 -2.33
CA PHE A 57 0.38 -20.11 -2.02
C PHE A 57 0.19 -21.14 -3.14
N GLY A 58 0.56 -22.40 -2.84
CA GLY A 58 0.64 -23.45 -3.85
C GLY A 58 1.59 -23.05 -4.98
N ASP A 59 1.12 -23.15 -6.21
CA ASP A 59 1.89 -22.80 -7.41
C ASP A 59 1.92 -21.29 -7.71
N ARG A 60 1.22 -20.48 -6.92
CA ARG A 60 1.11 -19.04 -7.15
C ARG A 60 2.04 -18.25 -6.24
N THR A 61 2.87 -17.41 -6.85
CA THR A 61 3.72 -16.45 -6.14
C THR A 61 3.30 -15.03 -6.49
N TYR A 62 3.12 -14.21 -5.46
CA TYR A 62 2.91 -12.77 -5.57
C TYR A 62 4.21 -12.05 -5.21
N THR A 63 4.66 -11.14 -6.08
CA THR A 63 5.68 -10.15 -5.70
C THR A 63 5.06 -9.11 -4.75
N TYR A 64 5.87 -8.30 -4.05
CA TYR A 64 5.32 -7.23 -3.21
C TYR A 64 4.44 -6.25 -4.00
N THR A 65 4.82 -5.91 -5.23
CA THR A 65 4.00 -5.03 -6.08
C THR A 65 2.68 -5.68 -6.47
N ALA A 66 2.71 -6.97 -6.85
CA ALA A 66 1.50 -7.70 -7.18
C ALA A 66 0.57 -7.82 -5.97
N LEU A 67 1.12 -8.16 -4.79
CA LEU A 67 0.35 -8.30 -3.56
C LEU A 67 -0.29 -6.97 -3.14
N GLU A 68 0.44 -5.84 -3.20
CA GLU A 68 -0.10 -4.51 -2.90
C GLU A 68 -1.26 -4.14 -3.82
N ALA A 69 -1.13 -4.46 -5.12
CA ALA A 69 -2.18 -4.23 -6.09
C ALA A 69 -3.43 -5.08 -5.79
N GLU A 70 -3.28 -6.36 -5.46
CA GLU A 70 -4.42 -7.23 -5.08
C GLU A 70 -5.12 -6.73 -3.80
N CYS A 71 -4.35 -6.33 -2.78
CA CYS A 71 -4.89 -5.80 -1.53
C CYS A 71 -5.68 -4.51 -1.80
N ASN A 72 -5.11 -3.56 -2.55
CA ASN A 72 -5.82 -2.33 -2.92
C ASN A 72 -7.10 -2.60 -3.70
N ARG A 73 -7.11 -3.58 -4.62
CA ARG A 73 -8.36 -3.95 -5.33
C ARG A 73 -9.42 -4.48 -4.37
N THR A 74 -9.02 -5.27 -3.37
CA THR A 74 -9.91 -5.76 -2.31
C THR A 74 -10.47 -4.59 -1.49
N ALA A 75 -9.60 -3.65 -1.08
CA ALA A 75 -9.98 -2.44 -0.34
C ALA A 75 -11.00 -1.58 -1.10
N HIS A 76 -10.77 -1.38 -2.39
CA HIS A 76 -11.67 -0.64 -3.26
C HIS A 76 -13.03 -1.33 -3.38
N ALA A 77 -13.06 -2.65 -3.56
CA ALA A 77 -14.30 -3.40 -3.61
C ALA A 77 -15.10 -3.28 -2.30
N LEU A 78 -14.45 -3.37 -1.13
CA LEU A 78 -15.11 -3.17 0.17
C LEU A 78 -15.67 -1.76 0.32
N ARG A 79 -14.91 -0.75 -0.12
CA ARG A 79 -15.38 0.64 -0.11
C ARG A 79 -16.58 0.86 -1.03
N ASP A 80 -16.58 0.23 -2.21
CA ASP A 80 -17.70 0.30 -3.16
C ASP A 80 -18.95 -0.42 -2.63
N LEU A 81 -18.78 -1.45 -1.80
CA LEU A 81 -19.85 -2.08 -1.04
C LEU A 81 -20.35 -1.24 0.15
N GLY A 82 -19.75 -0.07 0.39
CA GLY A 82 -20.20 0.90 1.38
C GLY A 82 -19.48 0.83 2.72
N VAL A 83 -18.41 0.03 2.87
CA VAL A 83 -17.60 0.00 4.10
C VAL A 83 -16.97 1.37 4.35
N ARG A 84 -17.13 1.86 5.58
CA ARG A 84 -16.61 3.14 6.06
C ARG A 84 -15.67 2.95 7.24
N LYS A 85 -14.93 4.00 7.54
CA LYS A 85 -14.09 4.07 8.74
C LYS A 85 -14.96 3.77 9.97
N TYR A 86 -14.46 2.90 10.84
CA TYR A 86 -15.10 2.41 12.08
C TYR A 86 -16.19 1.34 11.89
N ASP A 87 -16.49 0.94 10.65
CA ASP A 87 -17.34 -0.22 10.42
C ASP A 87 -16.63 -1.50 10.87
N ARG A 88 -17.43 -2.50 11.25
CA ARG A 88 -16.93 -3.83 11.62
C ARG A 88 -17.16 -4.78 10.45
N VAL A 89 -16.08 -5.41 9.99
CA VAL A 89 -16.13 -6.42 8.92
C VAL A 89 -15.66 -7.75 9.49
N ALA A 90 -16.50 -8.77 9.40
CA ALA A 90 -16.13 -10.13 9.78
C ALA A 90 -15.44 -10.82 8.60
N ILE A 91 -14.34 -11.53 8.87
CA ILE A 91 -13.62 -12.33 7.87
C ILE A 91 -13.80 -13.80 8.24
N LEU A 92 -14.47 -14.56 7.38
CA LEU A 92 -14.54 -16.02 7.46
C LEU A 92 -13.86 -16.60 6.24
N ALA A 93 -12.62 -17.06 6.42
CA ALA A 93 -11.80 -17.61 5.34
C ALA A 93 -10.93 -18.76 5.86
N HIS A 94 -10.67 -19.74 4.99
CA HIS A 94 -9.63 -20.74 5.21
C HIS A 94 -8.23 -20.12 5.04
N ASN A 95 -7.19 -20.86 5.43
CA ASN A 95 -5.79 -20.46 5.20
C ASN A 95 -5.47 -20.48 3.70
N THR A 96 -5.79 -19.36 3.04
CA THR A 96 -5.69 -19.14 1.60
C THR A 96 -5.12 -17.76 1.32
N ALA A 97 -4.63 -17.53 0.10
CA ALA A 97 -4.15 -16.20 -0.28
C ALA A 97 -5.19 -15.09 -0.04
N HIS A 98 -6.49 -15.37 -0.24
CA HIS A 98 -7.57 -14.41 -0.02
C HIS A 98 -7.66 -13.92 1.44
N HIS A 99 -7.34 -14.78 2.42
CA HIS A 99 -7.30 -14.35 3.82
C HIS A 99 -6.29 -13.21 4.04
N VAL A 100 -5.11 -13.34 3.43
CA VAL A 100 -4.06 -12.31 3.47
C VAL A 100 -4.53 -11.04 2.76
N LEU A 101 -5.16 -11.17 1.60
CA LEU A 101 -5.70 -10.02 0.83
C LEU A 101 -6.76 -9.25 1.63
N THR A 102 -7.67 -9.95 2.32
CA THR A 102 -8.74 -9.32 3.12
C THR A 102 -8.23 -8.62 4.37
N TRP A 103 -7.08 -9.03 4.91
CA TRP A 103 -6.46 -8.39 6.08
C TRP A 103 -5.68 -7.12 5.73
N LEU A 104 -5.23 -7.00 4.48
CA LEU A 104 -4.25 -6.00 4.05
C LEU A 104 -4.82 -5.00 3.04
N GLY A 105 -6.00 -5.27 2.48
CA GLY A 105 -6.81 -4.33 1.71
C GLY A 105 -7.80 -3.60 2.58
#